data_AF-A0A502E061-F1
#
_entry.id   AF-A0A502E061-F1
#
_cell.length_a   1.000
_cell.length_b   1.000
_cell.length_c   1.000
_cell.angle_alpha   90.00
_cell.angle_beta   90.00
_cell.angle_gamma   90.00
#
_symmetry.space_group_name_H-M   'P 1'
#
loop_
_entity.id
_entity.type
_entity.pdbx_description
1 polymer ?
#
loop_
_entity_poly.entity_id
_entity_poly.type
_entity_poly.pdbx_seq_one_letter_code
_entity_poly.pdbx_strand_id
1 'polypeptide(L)'
;MKNGIIGSIAAVFCMTASYSQTIKMQFANFAGKEYIFLGYKGDKMDTIASGKLDNDGKTTLVMPVSKKGYTGAVQFKFVDGGGVEMIVNNENFSVTCLEKEPNVNNIKYAGSAENEYLNSVFLEQYTIVQKEQIMQTALETYKKEDPVYAVFEKEKTKVGQEFVTFQKTVAKKPLYAARVIEMNNVAKGISSSFDQTEAERAKDINDFVKDKLNFEQLYACNFWDPVIRSWVQLQLQLIKDDKTFLADVEQILARIKNDEIYTAFAGKLVSLLNKAGKDDLMTQIGEYVAKSGKITKPSNTLLSAMSGLVVGSTAPALQSAAGKKVFNKKTIVLFYESGCNNCENEIHQLIGNYEIVQQKGYDLVTVSADLSATPADGHSHDFPWKDQFRDFKGFAGVNFKNYGVNGTPTFFIIDAKGKITGKYARFADAGIL
;
A
#
# COMPACT_ATOMS: atom_id res chain seq x y z
N MET A 1 61.40 3.96 54.88
CA MET A 1 60.42 5.06 54.79
C MET A 1 60.80 5.98 53.64
N LYS A 2 60.07 5.92 52.53
CA LYS A 2 59.87 7.02 51.57
C LYS A 2 58.79 6.55 50.59
N ASN A 3 57.61 7.13 50.77
CA ASN A 3 56.41 6.91 49.97
C ASN A 3 56.59 7.58 48.61
N GLY A 4 56.34 6.86 47.53
CA GLY A 4 56.18 7.38 46.17
C GLY A 4 54.80 7.05 45.66
N ILE A 5 53.95 8.06 45.58
CA ILE A 5 52.55 8.00 45.12
C ILE A 5 52.56 7.81 43.61
N ILE A 6 51.99 6.70 43.11
CA ILE A 6 51.70 6.51 41.69
C ILE A 6 50.30 7.09 41.44
N GLY A 7 50.26 8.26 40.81
CA GLY A 7 49.03 8.88 40.34
C GLY A 7 48.49 8.13 39.12
N SER A 8 47.32 7.53 39.26
CA SER A 8 46.56 6.95 38.14
C SER A 8 45.90 8.08 37.34
N ILE A 9 46.34 8.29 36.11
CA ILE A 9 45.63 9.11 35.12
C ILE A 9 44.39 8.33 34.69
N ALA A 10 43.23 8.68 35.24
CA ALA A 10 41.94 8.22 34.75
C ALA A 10 41.65 8.95 33.43
N ALA A 11 41.94 8.29 32.30
CA ALA A 11 41.47 8.72 31.00
C ALA A 11 39.94 8.58 30.97
N VAL A 12 39.24 9.70 31.18
CA VAL A 12 37.81 9.81 30.92
C VAL A 12 37.62 9.70 29.42
N PHE A 13 37.32 8.49 28.96
CA PHE A 13 36.75 8.28 27.63
C PHE A 13 35.37 8.92 27.62
N CYS A 14 35.32 10.19 27.24
CA CYS A 14 34.09 10.87 26.90
C CYS A 14 33.59 10.25 25.59
N MET A 15 32.84 9.14 25.68
CA MET A 15 32.06 8.65 24.56
C MET A 15 31.07 9.75 24.21
N THR A 16 31.35 10.52 23.16
CA THR A 16 30.34 11.37 22.55
C THR A 16 29.28 10.44 22.00
N ALA A 17 28.21 10.23 22.78
CA ALA A 17 27.00 9.63 22.27
C ALA A 17 26.58 10.47 21.06
N SER A 18 26.74 9.92 19.86
CA SER A 18 26.21 10.53 18.64
C SER A 18 24.70 10.40 18.74
N TYR A 19 24.05 11.41 19.35
CA TYR A 19 22.60 11.44 19.44
C TYR A 19 22.01 11.50 18.04
N SER A 20 20.98 10.69 17.84
CA SER A 20 20.05 10.82 16.73
C SER A 20 19.07 11.96 17.00
N GLN A 21 18.37 12.42 15.97
CA GLN A 21 17.37 13.50 16.03
C GLN A 21 16.38 13.31 17.20
N THR A 22 16.15 14.38 17.95
CA THR A 22 15.32 14.42 19.15
C THR A 22 14.10 15.31 18.97
N ILE A 23 12.96 14.84 19.46
CA ILE A 23 11.68 15.56 19.39
C ILE A 23 11.15 15.73 20.81
N LYS A 24 11.05 16.99 21.26
CA LYS A 24 10.48 17.31 22.57
C LYS A 24 8.96 17.44 22.45
N MET A 25 8.23 16.63 23.18
CA MET A 25 6.77 16.61 23.15
C MET A 25 6.21 17.19 24.44
N GLN A 26 5.19 18.03 24.34
CA GLN A 26 4.43 18.52 25.48
C GLN A 26 2.93 18.55 25.15
N PHE A 27 2.15 17.75 25.87
CA PHE A 27 0.69 17.68 25.80
C PHE A 27 0.14 17.81 27.22
N ALA A 28 -0.06 19.04 27.69
CA ALA A 28 -0.28 19.33 29.12
C ALA A 28 -1.51 18.63 29.72
N ASN A 29 -2.58 18.46 28.95
CA ASN A 29 -3.81 17.78 29.40
C ASN A 29 -3.77 16.24 29.24
N PHE A 30 -2.61 15.68 28.89
CA PHE A 30 -2.42 14.26 28.61
C PHE A 30 -1.35 13.64 29.53
N ALA A 31 -1.06 14.28 30.68
CA ALA A 31 -0.14 13.77 31.69
C ALA A 31 -0.45 12.31 32.06
N GLY A 32 0.59 11.49 32.15
CA GLY A 32 0.47 10.08 32.45
C GLY A 32 -0.18 9.21 31.36
N LYS A 33 -0.53 9.74 30.19
CA LYS A 33 -1.01 8.88 29.09
C LYS A 33 0.13 8.08 28.47
N GLU A 34 -0.18 6.85 28.08
CA GLU A 34 0.71 6.00 27.30
C GLU A 34 0.67 6.38 25.82
N TYR A 35 1.82 6.30 25.16
CA TYR A 35 1.97 6.62 23.75
C TYR A 35 2.72 5.55 22.99
N ILE A 36 2.49 5.54 21.68
CA ILE A 36 3.24 4.78 20.68
C ILE A 36 3.71 5.76 19.62
N PHE A 37 4.98 5.66 19.25
CA PHE A 37 5.62 6.46 18.21
C PHE A 37 5.96 5.55 17.03
N LEU A 38 5.41 5.86 15.86
CA LEU A 38 5.34 4.99 14.70
C LEU A 38 5.96 5.68 13.47
N GLY A 39 6.68 4.93 12.65
CA GLY A 39 7.17 5.39 11.35
C GLY A 39 6.54 4.61 10.20
N TYR A 40 6.25 5.28 9.08
CA TYR A 40 5.66 4.65 7.91
C TYR A 40 6.64 3.74 7.16
N LYS A 41 6.06 2.68 6.60
CA LYS A 41 6.72 1.65 5.81
C LYS A 41 5.75 1.12 4.74
N GLY A 42 5.42 1.98 3.78
CA GLY A 42 4.38 1.74 2.80
C GLY A 42 3.01 1.55 3.46
N ASP A 43 2.37 0.40 3.23
CA ASP A 43 1.09 0.03 3.86
C ASP A 43 1.20 -0.29 5.37
N LYS A 44 2.41 -0.31 5.92
CA LYS A 44 2.69 -0.70 7.31
C LYS A 44 3.29 0.46 8.10
N MET A 45 3.32 0.29 9.41
CA MET A 45 4.07 1.13 10.32
C MET A 45 4.96 0.27 11.22
N ASP A 46 6.15 0.78 11.53
CA ASP A 46 7.05 0.19 12.51
C ASP A 46 6.97 1.00 13.82
N THR A 47 6.90 0.31 14.96
CA THR A 47 7.06 0.95 16.27
C THR A 47 8.50 1.40 16.44
N ILE A 48 8.68 2.71 16.57
CA ILE A 48 9.97 3.36 16.85
C ILE A 48 10.21 3.38 18.36
N ALA A 49 9.21 3.81 19.13
CA ALA A 49 9.26 3.87 20.57
C ALA A 49 7.86 3.77 21.17
N SER A 50 7.76 3.41 22.44
CA SER A 50 6.56 3.56 23.25
C SER A 50 6.96 4.07 24.63
N GLY A 51 6.01 4.62 25.37
CA GLY A 51 6.28 5.16 26.70
C GLY A 51 5.07 5.80 27.32
N LYS A 52 5.32 6.61 28.35
CA LYS A 52 4.30 7.34 29.10
C LYS A 52 4.73 8.80 29.22
N LEU A 53 3.78 9.72 29.09
CA LEU A 53 4.03 11.13 29.40
C LEU A 53 4.26 11.32 30.90
N ASP A 54 5.14 12.25 31.26
CA ASP A 54 5.37 12.60 32.66
C ASP A 54 4.18 13.37 33.29
N ASN A 55 4.33 13.80 34.53
CA ASN A 55 3.29 14.53 35.27
C ASN A 55 2.96 15.91 34.67
N ASP A 56 3.83 16.47 33.83
CA ASP A 56 3.62 17.71 33.10
C ASP A 56 3.13 17.47 31.66
N GLY A 57 2.87 16.21 31.29
CA GLY A 57 2.50 15.85 29.93
C GLY A 57 3.65 15.87 28.93
N LYS A 58 4.90 15.74 29.38
CA LYS A 58 6.10 15.83 28.52
C LYS A 58 6.72 14.47 28.25
N THR A 59 7.41 14.37 27.11
CA THR A 59 8.36 13.29 26.81
C THR A 59 9.40 13.79 25.80
N THR A 60 10.51 13.08 25.66
CA THR A 60 11.48 13.30 24.57
C THR A 60 11.58 12.02 23.74
N LEU A 61 11.21 12.13 22.47
CA LEU A 61 11.39 11.05 21.50
C LEU A 61 12.80 11.13 20.94
N VAL A 62 13.46 9.98 20.86
CA VAL A 62 14.79 9.86 20.26
C VAL A 62 14.71 8.84 19.14
N MET A 63 15.07 9.26 17.94
CA MET A 63 15.07 8.34 16.80
C MET A 63 16.20 7.30 16.96
N PRO A 64 16.01 6.02 16.63
CA PRO A 64 17.08 5.03 16.72
C PRO A 64 18.27 5.37 15.82
N VAL A 65 19.49 5.00 16.24
CA VAL A 65 20.70 5.19 15.41
C VAL A 65 20.61 4.47 14.07
N SER A 66 19.91 3.32 14.02
CA SER A 66 19.60 2.58 12.78
C SER A 66 18.72 3.36 11.79
N LYS A 67 18.10 4.45 12.23
CA LYS A 67 17.26 5.37 11.45
C LYS A 67 17.91 6.76 11.33
N LYS A 68 19.24 6.87 11.53
CA LYS A 68 19.98 8.12 11.30
C LYS A 68 19.79 8.54 9.83
N GLY A 69 19.48 9.81 9.59
CA GLY A 69 19.18 10.28 8.23
C GLY A 69 17.71 10.11 7.84
N TYR A 70 16.84 9.55 8.69
CA TYR A 70 15.44 9.31 8.34
C TYR A 70 14.71 10.63 8.08
N THR A 71 14.14 10.71 6.88
CA THR A 71 13.23 11.77 6.44
C THR A 71 11.89 11.13 6.08
N GLY A 72 10.83 11.53 6.76
CA GLY A 72 9.51 10.94 6.55
C GLY A 72 8.46 11.45 7.53
N ALA A 73 7.21 11.08 7.30
CA ALA A 73 6.14 11.28 8.27
C ALA A 73 6.22 10.22 9.38
N VAL A 74 5.78 10.60 10.57
CA VAL A 74 5.70 9.74 11.76
C VAL A 74 4.40 10.05 12.50
N GLN A 75 3.90 9.06 13.24
CA GLN A 75 2.72 9.21 14.07
C GLN A 75 3.09 9.08 15.54
N PHE A 76 2.75 10.10 16.33
CA PHE A 76 2.72 10.00 17.79
C PHE A 76 1.27 9.80 18.22
N LYS A 77 0.95 8.62 18.77
CA LYS A 77 -0.42 8.19 19.07
C LYS A 77 -0.57 7.87 20.55
N PHE A 78 -1.66 8.29 21.17
CA PHE A 78 -2.03 7.81 22.50
C PHE A 78 -2.70 6.43 22.40
N VAL A 79 -2.44 5.54 23.37
CA VAL A 79 -3.01 4.18 23.38
C VAL A 79 -4.53 4.19 23.40
N ASP A 80 -5.14 5.16 24.09
CA ASP A 80 -6.58 5.35 24.23
C ASP A 80 -7.21 6.19 23.09
N GLY A 81 -6.43 6.59 22.08
CA GLY A 81 -6.90 7.28 20.89
C GLY A 81 -6.43 8.73 20.74
N GLY A 82 -6.44 9.21 19.51
CA GLY A 82 -5.87 10.52 19.15
C GLY A 82 -4.34 10.49 18.99
N GLY A 83 -3.78 11.64 18.66
CA GLY A 83 -2.35 11.78 18.37
C GLY A 83 -2.06 12.92 17.40
N VAL A 84 -0.83 12.96 16.93
CA VAL A 84 -0.36 13.92 15.91
C VAL A 84 0.50 13.18 14.88
N GLU A 85 0.26 13.50 13.62
CA GLU A 85 1.18 13.16 12.53
C GLU A 85 2.10 14.35 12.28
N MET A 86 3.39 14.08 12.09
CA MET A 86 4.40 15.11 11.89
C MET A 86 5.49 14.58 10.95
N ILE A 87 6.23 15.49 10.34
CA ILE A 87 7.41 15.16 9.54
C ILE A 87 8.65 15.24 10.42
N VAL A 88 9.57 14.30 10.21
CA VAL A 88 10.91 14.34 10.78
C VAL A 88 11.90 14.42 9.63
N ASN A 89 12.84 15.35 9.69
CA ASN A 89 13.86 15.53 8.66
C ASN A 89 15.20 16.00 9.25
N ASN A 90 15.87 15.15 10.02
CA ASN A 90 17.21 15.39 10.58
C ASN A 90 17.34 16.63 11.48
N GLU A 91 16.21 17.18 11.91
CA GLU A 91 16.10 18.36 12.75
C GLU A 91 15.70 17.98 14.19
N ASN A 92 16.20 18.74 15.15
CA ASN A 92 15.73 18.68 16.53
C ASN A 92 14.65 19.74 16.69
N PHE A 93 13.46 19.33 17.14
CA PHE A 93 12.33 20.24 17.24
C PHE A 93 11.45 19.92 18.45
N SER A 94 10.46 20.78 18.69
CA SER A 94 9.44 20.54 19.72
C SER A 94 8.04 20.63 19.17
N VAL A 95 7.15 19.82 19.74
CA VAL A 95 5.70 19.83 19.50
C VAL A 95 5.00 20.11 20.81
N THR A 96 4.19 21.16 20.85
CA THR A 96 3.47 21.59 22.06
C THR A 96 1.98 21.75 21.80
N CYS A 97 1.15 21.20 22.68
CA CYS A 97 -0.28 21.47 22.77
C CYS A 97 -0.66 21.65 24.24
N LEU A 98 -1.16 22.83 24.59
CA LEU A 98 -1.60 23.16 25.96
C LEU A 98 -3.11 22.97 26.16
N GLU A 99 -3.85 22.72 25.07
CA GLU A 99 -5.29 22.58 25.07
C GLU A 99 -5.74 21.14 25.33
N LYS A 100 -7.00 20.97 25.75
CA LYS A 100 -7.62 19.65 25.97
C LYS A 100 -7.96 18.93 24.68
N GLU A 101 -8.23 19.68 23.61
CA GLU A 101 -8.62 19.17 22.30
C GLU A 101 -7.60 19.59 21.25
N PRO A 102 -6.56 18.78 20.99
CA PRO A 102 -5.55 19.09 19.98
C PRO A 102 -6.15 19.20 18.58
N ASN A 103 -5.72 20.23 17.83
CA ASN A 103 -6.06 20.48 16.45
C ASN A 103 -4.93 21.27 15.74
N VAL A 104 -5.07 21.47 14.43
CA VAL A 104 -4.07 22.13 13.59
C VAL A 104 -3.70 23.55 14.06
N ASN A 105 -4.62 24.26 14.74
CA ASN A 105 -4.40 25.63 15.17
C ASN A 105 -3.68 25.73 16.52
N ASN A 106 -3.87 24.76 17.42
CA ASN A 106 -3.32 24.79 18.78
C ASN A 106 -2.10 23.88 18.99
N ILE A 107 -1.82 22.96 18.06
CA ILE A 107 -0.54 22.25 18.02
C ILE A 107 0.51 23.18 17.41
N LYS A 108 1.56 23.46 18.18
CA LYS A 108 2.66 24.34 17.78
C LYS A 108 3.94 23.54 17.59
N TYR A 109 4.60 23.82 16.48
CA TYR A 109 5.93 23.32 16.16
C TYR A 109 6.94 24.45 16.36
N ALA A 110 8.12 24.11 16.89
CA ALA A 110 9.24 25.05 16.95
C ALA A 110 10.53 24.33 16.57
N GLY A 111 11.28 24.92 15.64
CA GLY A 111 12.52 24.33 15.13
C GLY A 111 12.29 23.24 14.08
N SER A 112 11.10 23.20 13.46
CA SER A 112 10.81 22.29 12.35
C SER A 112 10.27 23.05 11.15
N ALA A 113 11.14 23.29 10.17
CA ALA A 113 10.75 23.95 8.93
C ALA A 113 9.71 23.12 8.16
N GLU A 114 9.78 21.79 8.28
CA GLU A 114 8.86 20.86 7.65
C GLU A 114 7.43 21.05 8.16
N ASN A 115 7.22 20.96 9.47
CA ASN A 115 5.88 20.98 10.07
C ASN A 115 5.27 22.37 10.07
N GLU A 116 6.09 23.42 10.28
CA GLU A 116 5.64 24.81 10.17
C GLU A 116 5.16 25.12 8.74
N TYR A 117 5.92 24.69 7.73
CA TYR A 117 5.50 24.83 6.34
C TYR A 117 4.24 24.02 6.03
N LEU A 118 4.21 22.74 6.43
CA LEU A 118 3.10 21.83 6.16
C LEU A 118 1.75 22.38 6.65
N ASN A 119 1.71 22.92 7.87
CA ASN A 119 0.50 23.53 8.43
C ASN A 119 0.02 24.73 7.60
N SER A 120 0.93 25.60 7.17
CA SER A 120 0.57 26.78 6.39
C SER A 120 0.10 26.45 4.97
N VAL A 121 0.82 25.56 4.30
CA VAL A 121 0.61 25.25 2.88
C VAL A 121 -0.67 24.42 2.66
N PHE A 122 -1.04 23.55 3.60
CA PHE A 122 -2.32 22.83 3.52
C PHE A 122 -3.53 23.76 3.60
N LEU A 123 -3.48 24.76 4.48
CA LEU A 123 -4.59 25.72 4.64
C LEU A 123 -4.74 26.59 3.39
N GLU A 124 -3.62 27.07 2.85
CA GLU A 124 -3.57 27.82 1.59
C GLU A 124 -4.18 27.01 0.44
N GLN A 125 -3.71 25.77 0.25
CA GLN A 125 -4.24 24.88 -0.78
C GLN A 125 -5.73 24.60 -0.61
N TYR A 126 -6.15 24.27 0.61
CA TYR A 126 -7.55 23.99 0.91
C TYR A 126 -8.44 25.16 0.52
N THR A 127 -8.02 26.38 0.84
CA THR A 127 -8.77 27.59 0.48
C THR A 127 -8.87 27.78 -1.04
N ILE A 128 -7.76 27.59 -1.78
CA ILE A 128 -7.76 27.69 -3.24
C ILE A 128 -8.71 26.66 -3.87
N VAL A 129 -8.63 25.39 -3.44
CA VAL A 129 -9.48 24.30 -3.95
C VAL A 129 -10.96 24.54 -3.60
N GLN A 130 -11.27 25.04 -2.39
CA GLN A 130 -12.64 25.37 -2.01
C GLN A 130 -13.21 26.51 -2.86
N LYS A 131 -12.44 27.57 -3.11
CA LYS A 131 -12.86 28.65 -4.02
C LYS A 131 -13.19 28.09 -5.41
N GLU A 132 -12.33 27.23 -5.96
CA GLU A 132 -12.57 26.62 -7.27
C GLU A 132 -13.87 25.82 -7.30
N GLN A 133 -14.12 24.97 -6.29
CA GLN A 133 -15.35 24.19 -6.18
C GLN A 133 -16.59 25.08 -6.12
N ILE A 134 -16.55 26.15 -5.32
CA ILE A 134 -17.67 27.12 -5.22
C ILE A 134 -17.91 27.78 -6.58
N MET A 135 -16.85 28.21 -7.28
CA MET A 135 -16.99 28.83 -8.61
C MET A 135 -17.54 27.84 -9.65
N GLN A 136 -17.09 26.59 -9.62
CA GLN A 136 -17.61 25.55 -10.49
C GLN A 136 -19.11 25.33 -10.26
N THR A 137 -19.52 25.09 -9.01
CA THR A 137 -20.94 24.90 -8.67
C THR A 137 -21.79 26.12 -9.05
N ALA A 138 -21.28 27.34 -8.84
CA ALA A 138 -21.98 28.56 -9.24
C ALA A 138 -22.19 28.63 -10.77
N LEU A 139 -21.17 28.34 -11.56
CA LEU A 139 -21.25 28.36 -13.03
C LEU A 139 -22.11 27.22 -13.61
N GLU A 140 -22.28 26.12 -12.89
CA GLU A 140 -23.20 25.03 -13.24
C GLU A 140 -24.66 25.37 -12.89
N THR A 141 -24.87 26.28 -11.93
CA THR A 141 -26.21 26.62 -11.40
C THR A 141 -26.81 27.86 -12.06
N TYR A 142 -26.02 28.91 -12.27
CA TYR A 142 -26.46 30.17 -12.89
C TYR A 142 -26.36 30.11 -14.42
N LYS A 143 -27.25 30.81 -15.11
CA LYS A 143 -27.23 30.88 -16.58
C LYS A 143 -26.27 31.97 -17.04
N LYS A 144 -25.77 31.86 -18.28
CA LYS A 144 -24.82 32.83 -18.85
C LYS A 144 -25.38 34.25 -18.93
N GLU A 145 -26.70 34.39 -18.99
CA GLU A 145 -27.39 35.67 -19.05
C GLU A 145 -27.51 36.34 -17.67
N ASP A 146 -27.30 35.59 -16.59
CA ASP A 146 -27.36 36.15 -15.24
C ASP A 146 -26.16 37.08 -14.99
N PRO A 147 -26.36 38.32 -14.49
CA PRO A 147 -25.27 39.28 -14.30
C PRO A 147 -24.11 38.79 -13.43
N VAL A 148 -24.39 37.87 -12.51
CA VAL A 148 -23.39 37.27 -11.60
C VAL A 148 -22.51 36.21 -12.27
N TYR A 149 -22.93 35.65 -13.41
CA TYR A 149 -22.19 34.59 -14.10
C TYR A 149 -20.79 35.04 -14.50
N ALA A 150 -20.68 36.23 -15.12
CA ALA A 150 -19.41 36.81 -15.52
C ALA A 150 -18.47 37.09 -14.33
N VAL A 151 -19.02 37.35 -13.14
CA VAL A 151 -18.24 37.53 -11.92
C VAL A 151 -17.62 36.21 -11.47
N PHE A 152 -18.39 35.12 -11.49
CA PHE A 152 -17.89 33.78 -11.16
C PHE A 152 -16.87 33.28 -12.17
N GLU A 153 -17.07 33.53 -13.46
CA GLU A 153 -16.10 33.15 -14.52
C GLU A 153 -14.76 33.88 -14.33
N LYS A 154 -14.80 35.17 -14.01
CA LYS A 154 -13.61 35.97 -13.72
C LYS A 154 -12.88 35.47 -12.46
N GLU A 155 -13.60 35.18 -11.38
CA GLU A 155 -12.99 34.67 -10.15
C GLU A 155 -12.44 33.25 -10.35
N LYS A 156 -13.14 32.37 -11.09
CA LYS A 156 -12.63 31.05 -11.47
C LYS A 156 -11.28 31.14 -12.20
N THR A 157 -11.20 32.03 -13.20
CA THR A 157 -9.95 32.26 -13.94
C THR A 157 -8.80 32.68 -13.02
N LYS A 158 -9.08 33.60 -12.10
CA LYS A 158 -8.10 34.09 -11.11
C LYS A 158 -7.67 32.98 -10.13
N VAL A 159 -8.62 32.18 -9.62
CA VAL A 159 -8.35 31.05 -8.73
C VAL A 159 -7.51 29.98 -9.44
N GLY A 160 -7.77 29.69 -10.72
CA GLY A 160 -6.94 28.82 -11.54
C GLY A 160 -5.48 29.30 -11.64
N GLN A 161 -5.26 30.60 -11.84
CA GLN A 161 -3.92 31.19 -11.86
C GLN A 161 -3.23 31.18 -10.48
N GLU A 162 -3.99 31.43 -9.41
CA GLU A 162 -3.56 31.31 -8.02
C GLU A 162 -3.07 29.88 -7.74
N PHE A 163 -3.82 28.87 -8.18
CA PHE A 163 -3.46 27.46 -8.03
C PHE A 163 -2.19 27.08 -8.80
N VAL A 164 -2.05 27.49 -10.06
CA VAL A 164 -0.83 27.24 -10.83
C VAL A 164 0.41 27.86 -10.17
N THR A 165 0.25 29.07 -9.61
CA THR A 165 1.33 29.77 -8.88
C THR A 165 1.68 29.06 -7.58
N PHE A 166 0.67 28.61 -6.84
CA PHE A 166 0.82 27.80 -5.64
C PHE A 166 1.62 26.52 -5.96
N GLN A 167 1.21 25.74 -6.96
CA GLN A 167 1.88 24.49 -7.35
C GLN A 167 3.35 24.73 -7.73
N LYS A 168 3.64 25.80 -8.49
CA LYS A 168 5.03 26.19 -8.84
C LYS A 168 5.86 26.58 -7.61
N THR A 169 5.23 27.17 -6.60
CA THR A 169 5.90 27.57 -5.35
C THR A 169 6.24 26.34 -4.52
N VAL A 170 5.28 25.41 -4.34
CA VAL A 170 5.48 24.11 -3.68
C VAL A 170 6.61 23.34 -4.36
N ALA A 171 6.58 23.24 -5.69
CA ALA A 171 7.56 22.47 -6.45
C ALA A 171 9.02 22.94 -6.25
N LYS A 172 9.24 24.23 -5.95
CA LYS A 172 10.57 24.82 -5.71
C LYS A 172 11.07 24.62 -4.27
N LYS A 173 10.22 24.23 -3.32
CA LYS A 173 10.61 24.06 -1.92
C LYS A 173 11.37 22.73 -1.75
N PRO A 174 12.59 22.74 -1.19
CA PRO A 174 13.39 21.54 -0.94
C PRO A 174 12.97 20.82 0.35
N LEU A 175 11.69 20.89 0.71
CA LEU A 175 11.13 20.32 1.94
C LEU A 175 10.42 19.01 1.62
N TYR A 176 10.48 18.05 2.54
CA TYR A 176 9.70 16.83 2.44
C TYR A 176 8.19 17.14 2.49
N ALA A 177 7.78 18.12 3.30
CA ALA A 177 6.42 18.64 3.37
C ALA A 177 5.88 19.08 2.00
N ALA A 178 6.70 19.71 1.16
CA ALA A 178 6.30 20.07 -0.20
C ALA A 178 6.01 18.84 -1.07
N ARG A 179 6.79 17.77 -0.90
CA ARG A 179 6.56 16.49 -1.59
C ARG A 179 5.30 15.80 -1.09
N VAL A 180 4.98 15.92 0.20
CA VAL A 180 3.72 15.42 0.78
C VAL A 180 2.51 16.11 0.15
N ILE A 181 2.57 17.42 -0.12
CA ILE A 181 1.50 18.13 -0.86
C ILE A 181 1.33 17.58 -2.27
N GLU A 182 2.43 17.36 -3.00
CA GLU A 182 2.37 16.77 -4.34
C GLU A 182 1.79 15.34 -4.32
N MET A 183 2.15 14.52 -3.33
CA MET A 183 1.58 13.18 -3.13
C MET A 183 0.08 13.24 -2.83
N ASN A 184 -0.34 14.14 -1.94
CA ASN A 184 -1.75 14.34 -1.62
C ASN A 184 -2.56 14.79 -2.85
N ASN A 185 -1.97 15.59 -3.73
CA ASN A 185 -2.61 15.97 -5.00
C ASN A 185 -2.90 14.74 -5.86
N VAL A 186 -1.91 13.87 -6.07
CA VAL A 186 -2.11 12.62 -6.84
C VAL A 186 -3.16 11.74 -6.18
N ALA A 187 -3.11 11.57 -4.86
CA ALA A 187 -4.10 10.79 -4.10
C ALA A 187 -5.54 11.31 -4.29
N LYS A 188 -5.70 12.62 -4.50
CA LYS A 188 -7.00 13.29 -4.74
C LYS A 188 -7.35 13.47 -6.22
N GLY A 189 -6.50 13.04 -7.14
CA GLY A 189 -6.69 13.26 -8.58
C GLY A 189 -6.57 14.73 -9.01
N ILE A 190 -5.85 15.55 -8.24
CA ILE A 190 -5.59 16.96 -8.52
C ILE A 190 -4.31 17.06 -9.38
N SER A 191 -4.41 17.67 -10.56
CA SER A 191 -3.31 17.91 -11.50
C SER A 191 -2.65 19.29 -11.30
N SER A 192 -1.83 19.74 -12.25
CA SER A 192 -1.13 21.01 -12.19
C SER A 192 -2.01 22.25 -12.46
N SER A 193 -3.22 22.06 -13.00
CA SER A 193 -4.17 23.13 -13.33
C SER A 193 -5.62 22.64 -13.22
N PHE A 194 -6.53 23.52 -12.82
CA PHE A 194 -7.99 23.25 -12.88
C PHE A 194 -8.56 23.39 -14.28
N ASP A 195 -7.88 24.14 -15.15
CA ASP A 195 -8.28 24.35 -16.55
C ASP A 195 -7.62 23.29 -17.44
N GLN A 196 -8.09 22.05 -17.30
CA GLN A 196 -7.66 20.90 -18.08
C GLN A 196 -8.87 20.03 -18.40
N THR A 197 -8.88 19.48 -19.61
CA THR A 197 -9.77 18.36 -19.94
C THR A 197 -9.43 17.14 -19.09
N GLU A 198 -10.35 16.17 -19.02
CA GLU A 198 -10.11 14.93 -18.29
C GLU A 198 -8.88 14.17 -18.80
N ALA A 199 -8.66 14.17 -20.12
CA ALA A 199 -7.51 13.51 -20.74
C ALA A 199 -6.18 14.21 -20.42
N GLU A 200 -6.16 15.55 -20.44
CA GLU A 200 -4.97 16.34 -20.07
C GLU A 200 -4.62 16.14 -18.59
N ARG A 201 -5.63 16.19 -17.71
CA ARG A 201 -5.46 15.91 -16.28
C ARG A 201 -4.88 14.51 -16.05
N ALA A 202 -5.43 13.50 -16.73
CA ALA A 202 -4.93 12.13 -16.60
C ALA A 202 -3.48 11.99 -17.07
N LYS A 203 -3.13 12.61 -18.20
CA LYS A 203 -1.76 12.63 -18.70
C LYS A 203 -0.80 13.34 -17.73
N ASP A 204 -1.19 14.49 -17.21
CA ASP A 204 -0.37 15.30 -16.30
C ASP A 204 -0.06 14.56 -14.98
N ILE A 205 -1.08 13.95 -14.37
CA ILE A 205 -0.90 13.12 -13.17
C ILE A 205 -0.02 11.91 -13.48
N ASN A 206 -0.24 11.25 -14.62
CA ASN A 206 0.59 10.11 -15.01
C ASN A 206 2.06 10.50 -15.20
N ASP A 207 2.34 11.57 -15.93
CA ASP A 207 3.69 12.07 -16.15
C ASP A 207 4.36 12.44 -14.81
N PHE A 208 3.64 13.05 -13.87
CA PHE A 208 4.18 13.32 -12.54
C PHE A 208 4.56 12.03 -11.80
N VAL A 209 3.68 11.03 -11.74
CA VAL A 209 3.94 9.75 -11.04
C VAL A 209 5.12 9.02 -11.70
N LYS A 210 5.10 8.94 -13.03
CA LYS A 210 6.09 8.22 -13.84
C LYS A 210 7.47 8.87 -13.83
N ASP A 211 7.55 10.20 -13.90
CA ASP A 211 8.82 10.91 -14.12
C ASP A 211 9.39 11.56 -12.85
N LYS A 212 8.52 12.03 -11.94
CA LYS A 212 8.92 12.96 -10.87
C LYS A 212 8.73 12.40 -9.46
N LEU A 213 7.66 11.63 -9.22
CA LEU A 213 7.36 11.11 -7.89
C LEU A 213 8.54 10.28 -7.35
N ASN A 214 8.94 10.56 -6.11
CA ASN A 214 9.98 9.83 -5.40
C ASN A 214 9.32 8.75 -4.53
N PHE A 215 9.55 7.48 -4.88
CA PHE A 215 8.90 6.35 -4.21
C PHE A 215 9.50 6.03 -2.85
N GLU A 216 10.78 6.36 -2.62
CA GLU A 216 11.39 6.28 -1.29
C GLU A 216 10.73 7.27 -0.32
N GLN A 217 10.41 8.48 -0.77
CA GLN A 217 9.68 9.46 0.01
C GLN A 217 8.21 9.06 0.20
N LEU A 218 7.55 8.54 -0.83
CA LEU A 218 6.18 8.04 -0.72
C LEU A 218 6.05 6.89 0.28
N TYR A 219 7.05 6.01 0.33
CA TYR A 219 7.08 4.86 1.24
C TYR A 219 7.20 5.28 2.71
N ALA A 220 7.66 6.50 2.98
CA ALA A 220 7.86 7.05 4.30
C ALA A 220 6.71 7.97 4.77
N CYS A 221 5.52 7.91 4.14
CA CYS A 221 4.33 8.62 4.59
C CYS A 221 3.03 7.81 4.41
N ASN A 222 1.92 8.37 4.89
CA ASN A 222 0.59 7.79 4.82
C ASN A 222 -0.04 7.77 3.40
N PHE A 223 0.65 8.29 2.39
CA PHE A 223 0.14 8.40 1.02
C PHE A 223 0.46 7.20 0.12
N TRP A 224 1.14 6.17 0.62
CA TRP A 224 1.50 4.99 -0.18
C TRP A 224 0.32 4.32 -0.89
N ASP A 225 -0.73 3.89 -0.17
CA ASP A 225 -1.92 3.30 -0.80
C ASP A 225 -2.71 4.32 -1.63
N PRO A 226 -3.08 5.51 -1.10
CA PRO A 226 -3.91 6.45 -1.84
C PRO A 226 -3.32 6.88 -3.19
N VAL A 227 -2.00 7.14 -3.23
CA VAL A 227 -1.32 7.57 -4.46
C VAL A 227 -1.29 6.46 -5.49
N ILE A 228 -0.82 5.26 -5.12
CA ILE A 228 -0.71 4.14 -6.05
C ILE A 228 -2.10 3.72 -6.54
N ARG A 229 -3.10 3.68 -5.65
CA ARG A 229 -4.48 3.36 -6.00
C ARG A 229 -5.08 4.38 -6.97
N SER A 230 -4.94 5.67 -6.68
CA SER A 230 -5.43 6.75 -7.54
C SER A 230 -4.80 6.65 -8.94
N TRP A 231 -3.48 6.45 -9.01
CA TRP A 231 -2.77 6.30 -10.28
C TRP A 231 -3.18 5.04 -11.07
N VAL A 232 -3.33 3.89 -10.42
CA VAL A 232 -3.83 2.68 -11.10
C VAL A 232 -5.27 2.87 -11.57
N GLN A 233 -6.13 3.50 -10.78
CA GLN A 233 -7.50 3.80 -11.19
C GLN A 233 -7.53 4.72 -12.42
N LEU A 234 -6.70 5.77 -12.42
CA LEU A 234 -6.52 6.67 -13.55
C LEU A 234 -6.13 5.91 -14.83
N GLN A 235 -5.16 5.00 -14.71
CA GLN A 235 -4.68 4.17 -15.82
C GLN A 235 -5.78 3.26 -16.38
N LEU A 236 -6.52 2.56 -15.50
CA LEU A 236 -7.52 1.59 -15.92
C LEU A 236 -8.84 2.21 -16.39
N GLN A 237 -9.20 3.40 -15.88
CA GLN A 237 -10.52 4.00 -16.11
C GLN A 237 -10.50 5.19 -17.06
N LEU A 238 -9.39 5.94 -17.16
CA LEU A 238 -9.31 7.12 -18.01
C LEU A 238 -8.37 6.92 -19.19
N ILE A 239 -7.13 6.46 -18.93
CA ILE A 239 -6.12 6.28 -20.00
C ILE A 239 -6.44 5.06 -20.86
N LYS A 240 -6.76 3.92 -20.22
CA LYS A 240 -7.19 2.67 -20.87
C LYS A 240 -6.23 2.14 -21.94
N ASP A 241 -4.94 2.37 -21.77
CA ASP A 241 -3.89 1.85 -22.64
C ASP A 241 -2.96 0.94 -21.83
N ASP A 242 -3.26 -0.35 -21.86
CA ASP A 242 -2.53 -1.39 -21.13
C ASP A 242 -1.04 -1.45 -21.56
N LYS A 243 -0.70 -1.12 -22.82
CA LYS A 243 0.69 -1.13 -23.30
C LYS A 243 1.48 0.05 -22.74
N THR A 244 0.91 1.25 -22.79
CA THR A 244 1.54 2.44 -22.20
C THR A 244 1.68 2.29 -20.70
N PHE A 245 0.65 1.75 -20.03
CA PHE A 245 0.70 1.49 -18.60
C PHE A 245 1.84 0.55 -18.20
N LEU A 246 2.07 -0.54 -18.94
CA LEU A 246 3.22 -1.43 -18.69
C LEU A 246 4.56 -0.70 -18.82
N ALA A 247 4.74 0.11 -19.85
CA ALA A 247 5.95 0.91 -20.03
C ALA A 247 6.17 1.90 -18.87
N ASP A 248 5.11 2.56 -18.41
CA ASP A 248 5.17 3.49 -17.27
C ASP A 248 5.56 2.75 -15.98
N VAL A 249 5.01 1.55 -15.76
CA VAL A 249 5.37 0.68 -14.61
C VAL A 249 6.85 0.31 -14.64
N GLU A 250 7.37 -0.12 -15.80
CA GLU A 250 8.79 -0.46 -15.95
C GLU A 250 9.69 0.75 -15.67
N GLN A 251 9.32 1.93 -16.17
CA GLN A 251 10.06 3.16 -15.92
C GLN A 251 10.08 3.53 -14.42
N ILE A 252 8.95 3.40 -13.74
CA ILE A 252 8.86 3.62 -12.29
C ILE A 252 9.75 2.62 -11.54
N LEU A 253 9.63 1.32 -11.84
CA LEU A 253 10.41 0.25 -11.20
C LEU A 253 11.92 0.44 -11.41
N ALA A 254 12.34 0.95 -12.58
CA ALA A 254 13.73 1.27 -12.86
C ALA A 254 14.28 2.40 -11.98
N ARG A 255 13.42 3.35 -11.56
CA ARG A 255 13.80 4.49 -10.71
C ARG A 255 13.89 4.12 -9.23
N ILE A 256 13.20 3.06 -8.78
CA ILE A 256 13.23 2.60 -7.39
C ILE A 256 14.54 1.87 -7.10
N LYS A 257 15.33 2.43 -6.19
CA LYS A 257 16.68 1.91 -5.86
C LYS A 257 16.66 0.88 -4.75
N ASN A 258 15.75 1.05 -3.79
CA ASN A 258 15.66 0.17 -2.63
C ASN A 258 14.83 -1.08 -2.94
N ASP A 259 15.41 -2.26 -2.73
CA ASP A 259 14.78 -3.56 -3.02
C ASP A 259 13.49 -3.83 -2.25
N GLU A 260 13.40 -3.35 -1.00
CA GLU A 260 12.19 -3.50 -0.19
C GLU A 260 11.06 -2.60 -0.73
N ILE A 261 11.38 -1.37 -1.12
CA ILE A 261 10.40 -0.44 -1.73
C ILE A 261 9.99 -0.93 -3.11
N TYR A 262 10.93 -1.45 -3.91
CA TYR A 262 10.66 -2.05 -5.20
C TYR A 262 9.66 -3.21 -5.05
N THR A 263 9.93 -4.10 -4.10
CA THR A 263 9.06 -5.24 -3.81
C THR A 263 7.69 -4.80 -3.31
N ALA A 264 7.64 -3.80 -2.42
CA ALA A 264 6.39 -3.25 -1.92
C ALA A 264 5.55 -2.63 -3.04
N PHE A 265 6.16 -1.86 -3.95
CA PHE A 265 5.46 -1.22 -5.07
C PHE A 265 4.90 -2.28 -6.02
N ALA A 266 5.74 -3.23 -6.45
CA ALA A 266 5.32 -4.34 -7.31
C ALA A 266 4.18 -5.15 -6.68
N GLY A 267 4.29 -5.48 -5.39
CA GLY A 267 3.27 -6.23 -4.67
C GLY A 267 1.96 -5.47 -4.53
N LYS A 268 2.02 -4.15 -4.31
CA LYS A 268 0.83 -3.28 -4.27
C LYS A 268 0.12 -3.23 -5.62
N LEU A 269 0.89 -2.99 -6.68
CA LEU A 269 0.41 -2.89 -8.05
C LEU A 269 -0.29 -4.20 -8.49
N VAL A 270 0.40 -5.33 -8.32
CA VAL A 270 -0.14 -6.67 -8.60
C VAL A 270 -1.42 -6.94 -7.80
N SER A 271 -1.47 -6.54 -6.53
CA SER A 271 -2.69 -6.68 -5.73
C SER A 271 -3.85 -5.82 -6.22
N LEU A 272 -3.61 -4.61 -6.72
CA LEU A 272 -4.66 -3.75 -7.26
C LEU A 272 -5.17 -4.27 -8.60
N LEU A 273 -4.28 -4.76 -9.47
CA LEU A 273 -4.65 -5.35 -10.76
C LEU A 273 -5.44 -6.64 -10.60
N ASN A 274 -5.06 -7.51 -9.66
CA ASN A 274 -5.82 -8.69 -9.31
C ASN A 274 -7.25 -8.33 -8.87
N LYS A 275 -7.42 -7.30 -8.04
CA LYS A 275 -8.75 -6.80 -7.62
C LYS A 275 -9.56 -6.20 -8.77
N ALA A 276 -8.88 -5.68 -9.79
CA ALA A 276 -9.52 -5.13 -10.98
C ALA A 276 -9.77 -6.19 -12.08
N GLY A 277 -9.42 -7.46 -11.87
CA GLY A 277 -9.55 -8.52 -12.87
C GLY A 277 -8.59 -8.37 -14.06
N LYS A 278 -7.47 -7.67 -13.87
CA LYS A 278 -6.46 -7.41 -14.90
C LYS A 278 -5.31 -8.43 -14.82
N ASP A 279 -5.64 -9.71 -14.94
CA ASP A 279 -4.72 -10.83 -14.78
C ASP A 279 -3.56 -10.83 -15.78
N ASP A 280 -3.80 -10.41 -17.03
CA ASP A 280 -2.77 -10.32 -18.07
C ASP A 280 -1.70 -9.27 -17.73
N LEU A 281 -2.13 -8.10 -17.23
CA LEU A 281 -1.21 -7.06 -16.77
C LEU A 281 -0.44 -7.50 -15.53
N MET A 282 -1.15 -8.11 -14.57
CA MET A 282 -0.54 -8.68 -13.36
C MET A 282 0.57 -9.67 -13.72
N THR A 283 0.31 -10.56 -14.68
CA THR A 283 1.25 -11.56 -15.16
C THR A 283 2.48 -10.91 -15.80
N GLN A 284 2.29 -9.98 -16.74
CA GLN A 284 3.41 -9.32 -17.42
C GLN A 284 4.31 -8.56 -16.44
N ILE A 285 3.71 -7.87 -15.47
CA ILE A 285 4.47 -7.20 -14.40
C ILE A 285 5.19 -8.24 -13.53
N GLY A 286 4.52 -9.33 -13.17
CA GLY A 286 5.11 -10.45 -12.42
C GLY A 286 6.34 -11.04 -13.11
N GLU A 287 6.26 -11.30 -14.41
CA GLU A 287 7.38 -11.80 -15.22
C GLU A 287 8.54 -10.80 -15.29
N TYR A 288 8.23 -9.52 -15.44
CA TYR A 288 9.23 -8.45 -15.45
C TYR A 288 9.99 -8.41 -14.11
N VAL A 289 9.26 -8.34 -12.99
CA VAL A 289 9.88 -8.20 -11.66
C VAL A 289 10.59 -9.48 -11.23
N ALA A 290 10.17 -10.67 -11.70
CA ALA A 290 10.86 -11.93 -11.43
C ALA A 290 12.29 -11.94 -11.99
N LYS A 291 12.54 -11.24 -13.10
CA LYS A 291 13.85 -11.13 -13.74
C LYS A 291 14.73 -10.02 -13.14
N SER A 292 14.20 -9.22 -12.22
CA SER A 292 14.88 -8.02 -11.70
C SER A 292 16.04 -8.31 -10.74
N GLY A 293 16.02 -9.44 -10.04
CA GLY A 293 16.94 -9.73 -8.94
C GLY A 293 16.74 -8.89 -7.67
N LYS A 294 15.74 -7.99 -7.64
CA LYS A 294 15.48 -7.05 -6.54
C LYS A 294 14.41 -7.51 -5.53
N ILE A 295 13.71 -8.61 -5.82
CA ILE A 295 12.57 -9.03 -5.01
C ILE A 295 13.02 -9.60 -3.66
N THR A 296 12.53 -9.00 -2.56
CA THR A 296 12.83 -9.40 -1.19
C THR A 296 11.56 -9.60 -0.38
N LYS A 297 11.36 -10.81 0.18
CA LYS A 297 10.17 -11.15 0.99
C LYS A 297 8.83 -10.79 0.30
N PRO A 298 8.58 -11.27 -0.94
CA PRO A 298 7.36 -10.94 -1.68
C PRO A 298 6.10 -11.40 -0.95
N SER A 299 5.01 -10.68 -1.15
CA SER A 299 3.67 -11.16 -0.76
C SER A 299 3.28 -12.39 -1.58
N ASN A 300 2.33 -13.20 -1.09
CA ASN A 300 1.81 -14.34 -1.84
C ASN A 300 1.24 -13.92 -3.21
N THR A 301 0.58 -12.76 -3.28
CA THR A 301 0.06 -12.18 -4.53
C THR A 301 1.18 -11.90 -5.52
N LEU A 302 2.29 -11.30 -5.07
CA LEU A 302 3.42 -11.00 -5.93
C LEU A 302 4.15 -12.28 -6.37
N LEU A 303 4.30 -13.25 -5.45
CA LEU A 303 4.88 -14.56 -5.77
C LEU A 303 4.06 -15.29 -6.84
N SER A 304 2.73 -15.20 -6.76
CA SER A 304 1.82 -15.73 -7.78
C SER A 304 2.06 -15.12 -9.15
N ALA A 305 2.06 -13.79 -9.23
CA ALA A 305 2.33 -13.09 -10.47
C ALA A 305 3.71 -13.46 -11.05
N MET A 306 4.73 -13.59 -10.19
CA MET A 306 6.09 -13.95 -10.58
C MET A 306 6.25 -15.42 -11.01
N SER A 307 5.46 -16.33 -10.46
CA SER A 307 5.56 -17.76 -10.77
C SER A 307 5.21 -18.10 -12.21
N GLY A 308 4.61 -17.17 -12.96
CA GLY A 308 4.24 -17.41 -14.36
C GLY A 308 3.28 -18.59 -14.50
N LEU A 309 2.41 -18.81 -13.50
CA LEU A 309 1.33 -19.81 -13.59
C LEU A 309 0.22 -19.29 -14.51
N VAL A 310 0.60 -19.19 -15.79
CA VAL A 310 -0.23 -18.80 -16.90
C VAL A 310 -0.75 -20.04 -17.61
N VAL A 311 -1.73 -19.81 -18.49
CA VAL A 311 -2.14 -20.82 -19.46
C VAL A 311 -0.91 -21.29 -20.26
N GLY A 312 -0.68 -22.61 -20.29
CA GLY A 312 0.46 -23.27 -20.93
C GLY A 312 1.58 -23.68 -19.98
N SER A 313 1.63 -23.14 -18.77
CA SER A 313 2.64 -23.52 -17.76
C SER A 313 2.39 -24.92 -17.20
N THR A 314 3.46 -25.64 -16.84
CA THR A 314 3.33 -26.94 -16.16
C THR A 314 2.78 -26.69 -14.75
N ALA A 315 1.69 -27.36 -14.38
CA ALA A 315 1.10 -27.27 -13.06
C ALA A 315 2.09 -27.79 -11.99
N PRO A 316 2.37 -27.02 -10.92
CA PRO A 316 3.23 -27.48 -9.83
C PRO A 316 2.67 -28.74 -9.19
N ALA A 317 3.51 -29.72 -8.89
CA ALA A 317 3.03 -30.91 -8.18
C ALA A 317 2.45 -30.54 -6.81
N LEU A 318 1.28 -31.08 -6.49
CA LEU A 318 0.67 -30.92 -5.16
C LEU A 318 1.43 -31.76 -4.14
N GLN A 319 1.79 -31.15 -3.02
CA GLN A 319 2.57 -31.78 -1.96
C GLN A 319 1.67 -32.16 -0.80
N SER A 320 1.81 -33.39 -0.30
CA SER A 320 1.23 -33.87 0.95
C SER A 320 2.31 -34.58 1.77
N ALA A 321 1.98 -34.97 3.01
CA ALA A 321 2.87 -35.80 3.82
C ALA A 321 3.18 -37.16 3.16
N ALA A 322 2.28 -37.66 2.30
CA ALA A 322 2.43 -38.94 1.62
C ALA A 322 3.24 -38.85 0.30
N GLY A 323 3.56 -37.65 -0.18
CA GLY A 323 4.36 -37.45 -1.39
C GLY A 323 3.88 -36.32 -2.28
N LYS A 324 4.25 -36.37 -3.56
CA LYS A 324 3.91 -35.38 -4.57
C LYS A 324 2.94 -35.98 -5.59
N LYS A 325 1.83 -35.28 -5.88
CA LYS A 325 0.91 -35.60 -6.98
C LYS A 325 1.27 -34.74 -8.19
N VAL A 326 1.69 -35.41 -9.26
CA VAL A 326 1.86 -34.82 -10.60
C VAL A 326 0.61 -35.06 -11.43
N PHE A 327 0.37 -34.22 -12.44
CA PHE A 327 -0.83 -34.30 -13.28
C PHE A 327 -0.49 -34.91 -14.64
N ASN A 328 -1.15 -36.03 -14.95
CA ASN A 328 -1.01 -36.77 -16.21
C ASN A 328 -2.37 -37.11 -16.84
N LYS A 329 -3.43 -36.49 -16.32
CA LYS A 329 -4.81 -36.58 -16.79
C LYS A 329 -5.44 -35.20 -16.63
N LYS A 330 -6.46 -34.89 -17.44
CA LYS A 330 -7.24 -33.67 -17.29
C LYS A 330 -7.69 -33.56 -15.84
N THR A 331 -7.38 -32.46 -15.18
CA THR A 331 -7.63 -32.30 -13.74
C THR A 331 -8.16 -30.90 -13.45
N ILE A 332 -9.15 -30.82 -12.58
CA ILE A 332 -9.61 -29.58 -11.95
C ILE A 332 -9.01 -29.56 -10.54
N VAL A 333 -8.30 -28.48 -10.20
CA VAL A 333 -7.80 -28.25 -8.84
C VAL A 333 -8.54 -27.07 -8.25
N LEU A 334 -9.31 -27.31 -7.18
CA LEU A 334 -9.99 -26.27 -6.41
C LEU A 334 -9.20 -25.97 -5.14
N PHE A 335 -8.76 -24.73 -4.99
CA PHE A 335 -8.31 -24.18 -3.71
C PHE A 335 -9.50 -23.52 -3.01
N TYR A 336 -9.79 -23.92 -1.77
CA TYR A 336 -10.94 -23.46 -1.02
C TYR A 336 -10.63 -23.24 0.46
N GLU A 337 -11.52 -22.57 1.18
CA GLU A 337 -11.53 -22.46 2.64
C GLU A 337 -12.95 -22.79 3.13
N SER A 338 -13.08 -23.70 4.09
CA SER A 338 -14.38 -24.06 4.66
C SER A 338 -15.01 -22.86 5.35
N GLY A 339 -16.33 -22.70 5.20
CA GLY A 339 -17.08 -21.58 5.81
C GLY A 339 -16.98 -20.26 5.04
N CYS A 340 -16.17 -20.18 3.99
CA CYS A 340 -16.22 -19.07 3.05
C CYS A 340 -17.46 -19.22 2.14
N ASN A 341 -18.42 -18.29 2.24
CA ASN A 341 -19.70 -18.36 1.51
C ASN A 341 -19.54 -18.62 -0.01
N ASN A 342 -18.54 -17.99 -0.64
CA ASN A 342 -18.27 -18.22 -2.06
C ASN A 342 -17.69 -19.63 -2.31
N CYS A 343 -16.82 -20.12 -1.43
CA CYS A 343 -16.30 -21.49 -1.54
C CYS A 343 -17.41 -22.53 -1.40
N GLU A 344 -18.32 -22.37 -0.43
CA GLU A 344 -19.44 -23.29 -0.21
C GLU A 344 -20.33 -23.38 -1.45
N ASN A 345 -20.64 -22.24 -2.08
CA ASN A 345 -21.40 -22.21 -3.32
C ASN A 345 -20.69 -22.99 -4.45
N GLU A 346 -19.40 -22.73 -4.66
CA GLU A 346 -18.62 -23.40 -5.71
C GLU A 346 -18.42 -24.89 -5.45
N ILE A 347 -18.30 -25.30 -4.18
CA ILE A 347 -18.25 -26.71 -3.77
C ILE A 347 -19.57 -27.41 -4.08
N HIS A 348 -20.71 -26.80 -3.74
CA HIS A 348 -22.03 -27.36 -4.09
C HIS A 348 -22.21 -27.50 -5.60
N GLN A 349 -21.76 -26.52 -6.39
CA GLN A 349 -21.79 -26.61 -7.85
C GLN A 349 -20.94 -27.76 -8.37
N LEU A 350 -19.73 -27.96 -7.84
CA LEU A 350 -18.86 -29.07 -8.23
C LEU A 350 -19.47 -30.43 -7.87
N ILE A 351 -20.00 -30.58 -6.66
CA ILE A 351 -20.64 -31.82 -6.20
C ILE A 351 -21.86 -32.14 -7.08
N GLY A 352 -22.74 -31.14 -7.30
CA GLY A 352 -23.95 -31.31 -8.09
C GLY A 352 -23.70 -31.65 -9.57
N ASN A 353 -22.54 -31.25 -10.11
CA ASN A 353 -22.15 -31.52 -11.50
C ASN A 353 -21.02 -32.54 -11.62
N TYR A 354 -20.70 -33.29 -10.56
CA TYR A 354 -19.54 -34.18 -10.55
C TYR A 354 -19.59 -35.25 -11.63
N GLU A 355 -20.79 -35.76 -11.95
CA GLU A 355 -20.97 -36.74 -13.02
C GLU A 355 -20.59 -36.17 -14.39
N ILE A 356 -20.95 -34.91 -14.68
CA ILE A 356 -20.57 -34.22 -15.93
C ILE A 356 -19.06 -34.03 -16.00
N VAL A 357 -18.44 -33.64 -14.88
CA VAL A 357 -16.97 -33.51 -14.77
C VAL A 357 -16.29 -34.84 -15.11
N GLN A 358 -16.78 -35.95 -14.56
CA GLN A 358 -16.27 -37.28 -14.84
C GLN A 358 -16.50 -37.71 -16.30
N GLN A 359 -17.69 -37.48 -16.85
CA GLN A 359 -18.01 -37.79 -18.24
C GLN A 359 -17.13 -37.01 -19.24
N LYS A 360 -16.76 -35.76 -18.91
CA LYS A 360 -15.79 -34.96 -19.68
C LYS A 360 -14.33 -35.35 -19.45
N GLY A 361 -14.09 -36.36 -18.60
CA GLY A 361 -12.79 -37.00 -18.39
C GLY A 361 -11.87 -36.27 -17.42
N TYR A 362 -12.39 -35.34 -16.62
CA TYR A 362 -11.62 -34.62 -15.61
C TYR A 362 -11.57 -35.38 -14.29
N ASP A 363 -10.38 -35.47 -13.70
CA ASP A 363 -10.22 -35.72 -12.27
C ASP A 363 -10.47 -34.42 -11.49
N LEU A 364 -10.84 -34.56 -10.22
CA LEU A 364 -11.10 -33.43 -9.34
C LEU A 364 -10.25 -33.57 -8.07
N VAL A 365 -9.56 -32.48 -7.74
CA VAL A 365 -8.69 -32.37 -6.56
C VAL A 365 -9.08 -31.13 -5.78
N THR A 366 -9.20 -31.24 -4.47
CA THR A 366 -9.39 -30.09 -3.59
C THR A 366 -8.18 -29.84 -2.71
N VAL A 367 -7.88 -28.56 -2.45
CA VAL A 367 -6.79 -28.10 -1.59
C VAL A 367 -7.36 -27.09 -0.59
N SER A 368 -7.35 -27.43 0.69
CA SER A 368 -7.98 -26.65 1.76
C SER A 368 -7.00 -25.63 2.38
N ALA A 369 -7.50 -24.41 2.61
CA ALA A 369 -6.86 -23.35 3.38
C ALA A 369 -7.24 -23.35 4.87
N ASP A 370 -7.90 -24.40 5.36
CA ASP A 370 -8.31 -24.47 6.77
C ASP A 370 -7.07 -24.48 7.68
N LEU A 371 -7.22 -23.97 8.91
CA LEU A 371 -6.15 -23.94 9.92
C LEU A 371 -6.28 -25.04 10.98
N SER A 372 -7.35 -25.84 10.94
CA SER A 372 -7.63 -26.90 11.89
C SER A 372 -8.26 -28.12 11.22
N ALA A 373 -8.03 -29.30 11.81
CA ALA A 373 -8.59 -30.57 11.33
C ALA A 373 -10.09 -30.69 11.57
N THR A 374 -10.59 -30.03 12.61
CA THR A 374 -12.02 -29.89 12.90
C THR A 374 -12.52 -28.58 12.31
N PRO A 375 -13.55 -28.60 11.45
CA PRO A 375 -14.26 -27.38 11.06
C PRO A 375 -14.82 -26.76 12.33
N ALA A 376 -14.43 -25.53 12.66
CA ALA A 376 -14.91 -24.86 13.86
C ALA A 376 -16.44 -24.65 13.83
N ASP A 377 -17.03 -24.62 12.63
CA ASP A 377 -18.40 -24.15 12.41
C ASP A 377 -19.29 -25.16 11.66
N GLY A 378 -18.88 -26.44 11.55
CA GLY A 378 -19.70 -27.50 10.92
C GLY A 378 -19.64 -27.57 9.38
N HIS A 379 -18.74 -26.83 8.74
CA HIS A 379 -18.50 -26.87 7.28
C HIS A 379 -17.61 -28.06 6.85
N SER A 380 -18.05 -29.28 7.18
CA SER A 380 -17.44 -30.51 6.65
C SER A 380 -18.02 -30.86 5.28
N HIS A 381 -17.16 -31.12 4.31
CA HIS A 381 -17.58 -31.52 2.96
C HIS A 381 -17.38 -33.01 2.72
N ASP A 382 -18.45 -33.69 2.33
CA ASP A 382 -18.41 -35.08 1.85
C ASP A 382 -18.12 -35.10 0.35
N PHE A 383 -16.86 -34.86 -0.01
CA PHE A 383 -16.46 -34.86 -1.41
C PHE A 383 -16.50 -36.29 -2.01
N PRO A 384 -17.17 -36.51 -3.16
CA PRO A 384 -17.22 -37.81 -3.82
C PRO A 384 -15.90 -38.23 -4.48
N TRP A 385 -14.92 -37.31 -4.57
CA TRP A 385 -13.57 -37.59 -5.07
C TRP A 385 -12.56 -37.82 -3.94
N LYS A 386 -11.51 -38.60 -4.25
CA LYS A 386 -10.52 -39.07 -3.26
C LYS A 386 -9.39 -38.08 -2.98
N ASP A 387 -8.99 -37.30 -3.98
CA ASP A 387 -7.81 -36.45 -3.88
C ASP A 387 -8.14 -35.14 -3.14
N GLN A 388 -7.81 -35.10 -1.85
CA GLN A 388 -8.07 -33.97 -0.97
C GLN A 388 -6.78 -33.63 -0.20
N PHE A 389 -6.28 -32.42 -0.36
CA PHE A 389 -5.04 -31.94 0.25
C PHE A 389 -5.36 -30.95 1.36
N ARG A 390 -4.89 -31.24 2.58
CA ARG A 390 -5.07 -30.37 3.75
C ARG A 390 -3.78 -30.39 4.56
N ASP A 391 -3.19 -29.22 4.82
CA ASP A 391 -1.93 -29.10 5.59
C ASP A 391 -2.05 -28.23 6.85
N PHE A 392 -3.24 -27.66 7.10
CA PHE A 392 -3.59 -26.81 8.23
C PHE A 392 -2.73 -25.54 8.38
N LYS A 393 -2.16 -25.06 7.27
CA LYS A 393 -1.32 -23.85 7.23
C LYS A 393 -1.98 -22.69 6.50
N GLY A 394 -3.22 -22.87 6.06
CA GLY A 394 -3.95 -21.92 5.25
C GLY A 394 -3.17 -21.42 4.04
N PHE A 395 -3.29 -20.13 3.73
CA PHE A 395 -2.56 -19.49 2.64
C PHE A 395 -1.03 -19.52 2.80
N ALA A 396 -0.50 -19.87 3.98
CA ALA A 396 0.93 -20.07 4.18
C ALA A 396 1.40 -21.49 3.81
N GLY A 397 0.47 -22.39 3.49
CA GLY A 397 0.72 -23.76 3.05
C GLY A 397 1.51 -23.85 1.75
N VAL A 398 2.22 -24.97 1.57
CA VAL A 398 3.16 -25.13 0.45
C VAL A 398 2.44 -25.12 -0.91
N ASN A 399 1.24 -25.71 -0.98
CA ASN A 399 0.47 -25.76 -2.22
C ASN A 399 -0.09 -24.38 -2.59
N PHE A 400 -0.57 -23.61 -1.61
CA PHE A 400 -1.02 -22.22 -1.83
C PHE A 400 0.12 -21.34 -2.33
N LYS A 401 1.31 -21.47 -1.75
CA LYS A 401 2.50 -20.75 -2.21
C LYS A 401 2.94 -21.17 -3.61
N ASN A 402 3.02 -22.47 -3.87
CA ASN A 402 3.45 -23.01 -5.17
C ASN A 402 2.50 -22.60 -6.30
N TYR A 403 1.20 -22.54 -6.01
CA TYR A 403 0.18 -22.09 -6.97
C TYR A 403 -0.09 -20.58 -6.93
N GLY A 404 0.57 -19.85 -6.02
CA GLY A 404 0.33 -18.42 -5.85
C GLY A 404 -1.13 -18.08 -5.49
N VAL A 405 -1.82 -18.94 -4.76
CA VAL A 405 -3.20 -18.69 -4.36
C VAL A 405 -3.22 -17.82 -3.12
N ASN A 406 -3.87 -16.66 -3.22
CA ASN A 406 -4.01 -15.65 -2.17
C ASN A 406 -5.48 -15.32 -1.85
N GLY A 407 -6.41 -16.03 -2.50
CA GLY A 407 -7.83 -15.91 -2.31
C GLY A 407 -8.53 -17.18 -2.76
N THR A 408 -9.64 -17.50 -2.10
CA THR A 408 -10.47 -18.68 -2.37
C THR A 408 -11.91 -18.23 -2.63
N PRO A 409 -12.68 -18.96 -3.45
CA PRO A 409 -12.26 -20.13 -4.23
C PRO A 409 -11.36 -19.76 -5.42
N THR A 410 -10.41 -20.63 -5.76
CA THR A 410 -9.62 -20.53 -7.00
C THR A 410 -9.54 -21.90 -7.67
N PHE A 411 -9.95 -21.95 -8.94
CA PHE A 411 -9.87 -23.12 -9.80
C PHE A 411 -8.65 -23.02 -10.72
N PHE A 412 -7.95 -24.14 -10.88
CA PHE A 412 -7.03 -24.36 -11.99
C PHE A 412 -7.53 -25.52 -12.84
N ILE A 413 -7.61 -25.30 -14.16
CA ILE A 413 -7.92 -26.34 -15.13
C ILE A 413 -6.61 -26.80 -15.73
N ILE A 414 -6.38 -28.11 -15.74
CA ILE A 414 -5.12 -28.73 -16.16
C ILE A 414 -5.43 -29.77 -17.23
N ASP A 415 -4.65 -29.78 -18.31
CA ASP A 415 -4.78 -30.76 -19.39
C ASP A 415 -4.10 -32.10 -19.06
N ALA A 416 -4.24 -33.09 -19.95
CA ALA A 416 -3.63 -34.41 -19.78
C ALA A 416 -2.10 -34.41 -19.82
N LYS A 417 -1.46 -33.32 -20.28
CA LYS A 417 0.00 -33.14 -20.26
C LYS A 417 0.48 -32.41 -19.00
N GLY A 418 -0.42 -32.16 -18.05
CA GLY A 418 -0.12 -31.43 -16.82
C GLY A 418 0.07 -29.93 -17.05
N LYS A 419 -0.45 -29.36 -18.14
CA LYS A 419 -0.39 -27.92 -18.43
C LYS A 419 -1.65 -27.22 -17.95
N ILE A 420 -1.49 -26.07 -17.32
CA ILE A 420 -2.61 -25.21 -16.92
C ILE A 420 -3.28 -24.67 -18.18
N THR A 421 -4.59 -24.85 -18.32
CA THR A 421 -5.40 -24.32 -19.42
C THR A 421 -6.32 -23.18 -19.00
N GLY A 422 -6.46 -22.93 -17.70
CA GLY A 422 -7.21 -21.79 -17.19
C GLY A 422 -7.15 -21.67 -15.67
N LYS A 423 -7.42 -20.46 -15.18
CA LYS A 423 -7.53 -20.09 -13.77
C LYS A 423 -8.82 -19.28 -13.59
N TYR A 424 -9.68 -19.70 -12.67
CA TYR A 424 -11.02 -19.10 -12.52
C TYR A 424 -11.41 -18.94 -11.05
N ALA A 425 -12.27 -17.97 -10.77
CA ALA A 425 -12.89 -17.82 -9.44
C ALA A 425 -14.19 -18.64 -9.33
N ARG A 426 -14.88 -18.90 -10.44
CA ARG A 426 -16.15 -19.64 -10.50
C ARG A 426 -16.03 -20.85 -11.41
N PHE A 427 -16.67 -21.94 -11.03
CA PHE A 427 -16.67 -23.18 -11.82
C PHE A 427 -17.33 -23.01 -13.19
N ALA A 428 -18.42 -22.24 -13.27
CA ALA A 428 -19.13 -21.99 -14.52
C ALA A 428 -18.25 -21.31 -15.59
N ASP A 429 -17.29 -20.47 -15.18
CA ASP A 429 -16.40 -19.76 -16.10
C ASP A 429 -15.35 -20.68 -16.72
N ALA A 430 -15.15 -21.89 -16.17
CA ALA A 430 -14.18 -22.85 -16.67
C ALA A 430 -14.59 -23.53 -17.99
N GLY A 431 -15.84 -23.36 -18.44
CA GLY A 431 -16.34 -23.98 -19.68
C GLY A 431 -16.43 -25.51 -19.61
N ILE A 432 -16.53 -26.06 -18.39
CA ILE A 432 -16.62 -27.51 -18.14
C ILE A 432 -18.07 -27.97 -17.99
N LEU A 433 -19.02 -27.06 -17.71
CA LEU A 433 -20.45 -27.40 -17.75
C LEU A 433 -20.95 -27.51 -19.19
#